data_AF-A0A928KTK0-F1
#
_entry.id   AF-A0A928KTK0-F1
#
_cell.length_a   1.000
_cell.length_b   1.000
_cell.length_c   1.000
_cell.angle_alpha   90.00
_cell.angle_beta   90.00
_cell.angle_gamma   90.00
#
_symmetry.space_group_name_H-M   'P 1'
#
loop_
_entity.id
_entity.type
_entity.pdbx_description
1 polymer ?
#
loop_
_entity_poly.entity_id
_entity_poly.type
_entity_poly.pdbx_seq_one_letter_code
_entity_poly.pdbx_strand_id
1 'polypeptide(L)'
;MNTNNYQEIIDVIQKGIIWASWSEYQKRAMQGAIDCIRQLQEIESTGITITEISALKEKCIYLGIENSQLRAVVEQIEPDFFTRKCRACGCDWNHPCEGGCSWVGDDLCSKCLRKKLRGETDG
;
A
#
# COMPACT_ATOMS: atom_id res chain seq x y z
N MET A 1 -21.72 -1.25 15.54
CA MET A 1 -23.10 -0.89 15.13
C MET A 1 -23.54 -1.89 14.06
N ASN A 2 -24.85 -2.10 13.89
CA ASN A 2 -25.41 -3.16 13.04
C ASN A 2 -25.26 -2.77 11.56
N THR A 3 -24.49 -3.53 10.76
CA THR A 3 -24.23 -3.26 9.33
C THR A 3 -25.50 -3.15 8.47
N ASN A 4 -26.62 -3.66 8.98
CA ASN A 4 -27.94 -3.54 8.34
C ASN A 4 -28.41 -2.08 8.19
N ASN A 5 -27.92 -1.13 9.00
CA ASN A 5 -28.38 0.25 8.96
C ASN A 5 -27.87 1.04 7.73
N TYR A 6 -26.62 0.81 7.30
CA TYR A 6 -26.03 1.58 6.19
C TYR A 6 -26.63 1.23 4.83
N GLN A 7 -26.88 -0.06 4.59
CA GLN A 7 -27.45 -0.50 3.32
C GLN A 7 -28.89 -0.01 3.15
N GLU A 8 -29.69 0.00 4.22
CA GLU A 8 -31.04 0.56 4.20
C GLU A 8 -31.03 2.06 3.85
N ILE A 9 -30.08 2.83 4.38
CA ILE A 9 -29.93 4.26 4.06
C ILE A 9 -29.53 4.45 2.60
N ILE A 10 -28.56 3.67 2.10
CA ILE A 10 -28.14 3.72 0.69
C ILE A 10 -29.31 3.43 -0.24
N ASP A 11 -30.11 2.40 0.06
CA ASP A 11 -31.26 2.01 -0.75
C ASP A 11 -32.33 3.11 -0.82
N VAL A 12 -32.60 3.80 0.28
CA VAL A 12 -33.53 4.95 0.32
C VAL A 12 -33.02 6.08 -0.57
N ILE A 13 -31.73 6.40 -0.48
CA ILE A 13 -31.12 7.47 -1.25
C ILE A 13 -31.14 7.13 -2.75
N GLN A 14 -30.78 5.90 -3.12
CA GLN A 14 -30.79 5.44 -4.51
C GLN A 14 -32.20 5.49 -5.12
N LYS A 15 -33.22 5.08 -4.36
CA LYS A 15 -34.61 5.24 -4.79
C LYS A 15 -34.97 6.71 -5.00
N GLY A 16 -34.52 7.62 -4.13
CA GLY A 16 -34.70 9.07 -4.33
C GLY A 16 -34.08 9.57 -5.64
N ILE A 17 -32.87 9.12 -5.98
CA ILE A 17 -32.17 9.49 -7.23
C ILE A 17 -32.93 8.99 -8.47
N ILE A 18 -33.48 7.77 -8.43
CA ILE A 18 -34.13 7.12 -9.58
C ILE A 18 -35.55 7.66 -9.81
N TRP A 19 -36.32 7.85 -8.75
CA TRP A 19 -37.76 8.10 -8.84
C TRP A 19 -38.15 9.58 -8.71
N ALA A 20 -37.22 10.46 -8.36
CA ALA A 20 -37.48 11.90 -8.30
C ALA A 20 -36.99 12.62 -9.57
N SER A 21 -37.70 13.68 -9.96
CA SER A 21 -37.33 14.60 -11.06
C SER A 21 -36.19 15.55 -10.65
N TRP A 22 -35.11 14.99 -10.11
CA TRP A 22 -33.92 15.72 -9.70
C TRP A 22 -33.06 16.11 -10.90
N SER A 23 -32.46 17.30 -10.83
CA SER A 23 -31.40 17.73 -11.73
C SER A 23 -30.16 16.86 -11.60
N GLU A 24 -29.32 16.81 -12.63
CA GLU A 24 -28.05 16.08 -12.60
C GLU A 24 -27.11 16.54 -11.49
N TYR A 25 -27.18 17.82 -11.11
CA TYR A 25 -26.44 18.33 -9.97
C TYR A 25 -26.89 17.68 -8.65
N GLN A 26 -28.21 17.61 -8.42
CA GLN A 26 -28.79 16.98 -7.24
C GLN A 26 -28.47 15.48 -7.18
N LYS A 27 -28.55 14.77 -8.31
CA LYS A 27 -28.17 13.35 -8.38
C LYS A 27 -26.70 13.14 -8.03
N ARG A 28 -25.78 13.96 -8.55
CA ARG A 28 -24.35 13.89 -8.22
C ARG A 28 -24.05 14.18 -6.75
N ALA A 29 -24.68 15.22 -6.18
CA ALA A 29 -24.53 15.53 -4.77
C ALA A 29 -24.98 14.35 -3.89
N MET A 30 -26.08 13.70 -4.29
CA MET A 30 -26.61 12.57 -3.55
C MET A 30 -25.79 11.28 -3.74
N GLN A 31 -25.20 11.07 -4.91
CA GLN A 31 -24.23 10.00 -5.11
C GLN A 31 -23.00 10.19 -4.22
N GLY A 32 -22.51 11.44 -4.05
CA GLY A 32 -21.46 11.75 -3.10
C GLY A 32 -21.82 11.40 -1.64
N ALA A 33 -23.09 11.54 -1.27
CA ALA A 33 -23.57 11.09 0.05
C ALA A 33 -23.52 9.55 0.19
N ILE A 34 -23.89 8.80 -0.84
CA ILE A 34 -23.75 7.33 -0.86
C ILE A 34 -22.29 6.93 -0.71
N ASP A 35 -21.38 7.59 -1.42
CA ASP A 35 -19.95 7.27 -1.38
C ASP A 35 -19.36 7.54 0.02
N CYS A 36 -19.78 8.62 0.68
CA CYS A 36 -19.43 8.91 2.06
C CYS A 36 -19.93 7.81 3.02
N ILE A 37 -21.18 7.35 2.86
CA ILE A 37 -21.74 6.27 3.68
C ILE A 37 -20.93 4.98 3.53
N ARG A 38 -20.53 4.64 2.29
CA ARG A 38 -19.69 3.45 2.04
C ARG A 38 -18.33 3.56 2.72
N GLN A 39 -17.69 4.72 2.64
CA GLN A 39 -16.41 4.96 3.34
C GLN A 39 -16.56 4.81 4.86
N LEU A 40 -17.64 5.31 5.45
CA LEU A 40 -17.91 5.13 6.87
C LEU A 40 -18.09 3.66 7.23
N GLN A 41 -18.84 2.90 6.42
CA GLN A 41 -19.02 1.46 6.61
C GLN A 41 -17.69 0.70 6.49
N GLU A 42 -16.82 1.06 5.55
CA GLU A 42 -15.48 0.50 5.42
C GLU A 42 -14.65 0.78 6.67
N ILE A 43 -14.64 2.03 7.16
CA ILE A 43 -13.93 2.41 8.40
C ILE A 43 -14.45 1.59 9.59
N GLU A 44 -15.77 1.49 9.78
CA GLU A 44 -16.33 0.68 10.87
C GLU A 44 -15.98 -0.81 10.73
N SER A 45 -15.97 -1.34 9.51
CA SER A 45 -15.64 -2.75 9.25
C SER A 45 -14.19 -3.11 9.63
N THR A 46 -13.29 -2.13 9.68
CA THR A 46 -11.92 -2.36 10.17
C THR A 46 -11.89 -2.76 11.64
N GLY A 47 -12.93 -2.40 12.41
CA GLY A 47 -12.98 -2.60 13.86
C GLY A 47 -11.96 -1.78 14.64
N ILE A 48 -11.20 -0.90 13.98
CA ILE A 48 -10.14 -0.11 14.60
C ILE A 48 -10.76 1.14 15.24
N THR A 49 -10.50 1.30 16.53
CA THR A 49 -10.91 2.47 17.30
C THR A 49 -9.99 3.67 17.05
N ILE A 50 -10.49 4.89 17.29
CA ILE A 50 -9.67 6.11 17.19
C ILE A 50 -8.44 6.04 18.11
N THR A 51 -8.57 5.43 19.28
CA THR A 51 -7.45 5.21 20.21
C THR A 51 -6.40 4.27 19.65
N GLU A 52 -6.81 3.20 18.96
CA GLU A 52 -5.89 2.30 18.25
C GLU A 52 -5.21 3.02 17.08
N ILE A 53 -5.92 3.86 16.32
CA ILE A 53 -5.32 4.67 15.25
C ILE A 53 -4.22 5.58 15.80
N SER A 54 -4.49 6.29 16.91
CA SER A 54 -3.50 7.16 17.55
C SER A 54 -2.28 6.38 18.05
N ALA A 55 -2.50 5.24 18.71
CA ALA A 55 -1.40 4.38 19.18
C ALA A 55 -0.57 3.82 18.03
N LEU A 56 -1.22 3.39 16.94
CA LEU A 56 -0.55 2.93 15.72
C LEU A 56 0.25 4.05 15.07
N LYS A 57 -0.28 5.27 15.05
CA LYS A 57 0.43 6.45 14.52
C LYS A 57 1.73 6.71 15.29
N GLU A 58 1.67 6.71 16.63
CA GLU A 58 2.86 6.89 17.47
C GLU A 58 3.89 5.77 17.24
N LYS A 59 3.42 4.52 17.17
CA LYS A 59 4.28 3.37 16.89
C LYS A 59 4.95 3.46 15.51
N CYS A 60 4.22 3.89 14.49
CA CYS A 60 4.76 4.10 13.14
C CYS A 60 5.85 5.18 13.13
N ILE A 61 5.67 6.27 13.90
CA ILE A 61 6.69 7.32 14.03
C ILE A 61 7.95 6.75 14.68
N TYR A 62 7.80 6.03 15.80
CA TYR A 62 8.93 5.41 16.50
C TYR A 62 9.72 4.45 15.60
N LEU A 63 9.02 3.51 14.94
CA LEU A 63 9.65 2.56 14.03
C LEU A 63 10.28 3.24 12.82
N GLY A 64 9.72 4.35 12.34
CA GLY A 64 10.33 5.16 11.29
C GLY A 64 11.68 5.74 11.71
N ILE A 65 11.78 6.23 12.95
CA ILE A 65 13.03 6.75 13.51
C ILE A 65 14.06 5.63 13.68
N GLU A 66 13.67 4.51 14.28
CA GLU A 66 14.55 3.35 14.48
C GLU A 66 15.09 2.81 13.15
N ASN A 67 14.20 2.66 12.15
CA ASN A 67 14.61 2.26 10.80
C ASN A 67 15.59 3.27 10.18
N SER A 68 15.38 4.57 10.36
CA SER A 68 16.31 5.60 9.85
C SER A 68 17.70 5.50 10.49
N GLN A 69 17.76 5.29 11.80
CA GLN A 69 19.02 5.10 12.54
C GLN A 69 19.75 3.84 12.06
N LEU A 70 19.04 2.72 11.89
CA LEU A 70 19.61 1.49 11.37
C LEU A 70 20.13 1.65 9.94
N ARG A 71 19.38 2.36 9.07
CA ARG A 71 19.85 2.68 7.71
C ARG A 71 21.16 3.45 7.73
N ALA A 72 21.28 4.47 8.60
CA ALA A 72 22.52 5.23 8.74
C ALA A 72 23.71 4.36 9.18
N VAL A 73 23.49 3.40 10.09
CA VAL A 73 24.53 2.45 10.50
C VAL A 73 24.96 1.53 9.36
N VAL A 74 23.98 1.01 8.60
CA VAL A 74 24.26 0.16 7.43
C VAL A 74 25.07 0.94 6.38
N GLU A 75 24.72 2.20 6.11
CA GLU A 75 25.46 3.06 5.16
C GLU A 75 26.89 3.37 5.62
N GLN A 76 27.16 3.43 6.92
CA GLN A 76 28.53 3.60 7.42
C GLN A 76 29.41 2.37 7.17
N ILE A 77 28.82 1.17 7.22
CA ILE A 77 29.52 -0.10 7.00
C ILE A 77 29.66 -0.37 5.50
N GLU A 78 28.59 -0.09 4.75
CA GLU A 78 28.47 -0.41 3.34
C GLU A 78 27.72 0.73 2.61
N PRO A 79 28.45 1.77 2.15
CA PRO A 79 27.87 3.02 1.64
C PRO A 79 26.86 2.83 0.50
N ASP A 80 27.08 1.84 -0.35
CA ASP A 80 26.24 1.57 -1.52
C ASP A 80 25.14 0.52 -1.27
N PHE A 81 24.90 0.11 -0.01
CA PHE A 81 23.97 -0.98 0.29
C PHE A 81 22.55 -0.72 -0.22
N PHE A 82 22.03 0.50 -0.03
CA PHE A 82 20.67 0.86 -0.44
C PHE A 82 20.57 1.43 -1.86
N THR A 83 21.69 1.81 -2.47
CA THR A 83 21.73 2.45 -3.80
C THR A 83 22.17 1.51 -4.91
N ARG A 84 22.86 0.41 -4.58
CA ARG A 84 23.30 -0.59 -5.57
C ARG A 84 22.14 -1.21 -6.32
N LYS A 85 22.40 -1.54 -7.58
CA LYS A 85 21.45 -2.20 -8.48
C LYS A 85 22.13 -3.38 -9.17
N CYS A 86 21.36 -4.43 -9.44
CA CYS A 86 21.86 -5.54 -10.24
C CYS A 86 22.05 -5.07 -11.68
N ARG A 87 23.26 -5.20 -12.22
CA ARG A 87 23.61 -4.80 -13.59
C ARG A 87 22.80 -5.51 -14.69
N ALA A 88 22.22 -6.68 -14.37
CA ALA A 88 21.49 -7.50 -15.34
C ALA A 88 19.98 -7.26 -15.34
N CYS A 89 19.35 -7.07 -14.17
CA CYS A 89 17.89 -6.91 -14.08
C CYS A 89 17.43 -5.62 -13.38
N GLY A 90 18.34 -4.81 -12.87
CA GLY A 90 18.03 -3.55 -12.20
C GLY A 90 17.39 -3.68 -10.81
N CYS A 91 17.22 -4.90 -10.27
CA CYS A 91 16.68 -5.08 -8.93
C CYS A 91 17.53 -4.36 -7.88
N ASP A 92 16.89 -3.88 -6.82
CA ASP A 92 17.51 -3.15 -5.71
C ASP A 92 16.93 -3.61 -4.37
N TRP A 93 17.33 -2.94 -3.28
CA TRP A 93 16.87 -3.25 -1.92
C TRP A 93 15.34 -3.15 -1.77
N ASN A 94 14.71 -2.16 -2.41
CA ASN A 94 13.26 -1.92 -2.30
C ASN A 94 12.47 -2.71 -3.35
N HIS A 95 13.13 -3.11 -4.44
CA HIS A 95 12.53 -3.80 -5.58
C HIS A 95 13.33 -5.08 -5.88
N PRO A 96 13.24 -6.12 -5.03
CA PRO A 96 13.90 -7.38 -5.28
C PRO A 96 13.29 -8.08 -6.50
N CYS A 97 14.02 -9.05 -7.07
CA CYS A 97 13.42 -9.93 -8.07
C CYS A 97 12.20 -10.66 -7.49
N GLU A 98 11.25 -11.01 -8.36
CA GLU A 98 10.13 -11.88 -7.99
C GLU A 98 10.63 -13.20 -7.34
N GLY A 99 10.05 -13.56 -6.20
CA GLY A 99 10.51 -14.68 -5.36
C GLY A 99 11.72 -14.36 -4.45
N GLY A 100 12.22 -13.12 -4.50
CA GLY A 100 13.39 -12.67 -3.75
C GLY A 100 14.72 -12.96 -4.46
N CYS A 101 15.73 -12.16 -4.13
CA CYS A 101 17.13 -12.38 -4.53
C CYS A 101 18.07 -11.83 -3.45
N SER A 102 19.35 -12.19 -3.54
CA SER A 102 20.41 -11.70 -2.65
C SER A 102 21.58 -11.21 -3.47
N TRP A 103 22.39 -10.32 -2.90
CA TRP A 103 23.64 -9.90 -3.52
C TRP A 103 24.67 -11.03 -3.47
N VAL A 104 25.32 -11.30 -4.60
CA VAL A 104 26.43 -12.28 -4.72
C VAL A 104 27.74 -11.60 -5.15
N GLY A 105 27.70 -10.29 -5.35
CA GLY A 105 28.80 -9.40 -5.68
C GLY A 105 28.28 -7.96 -5.74
N ASP A 106 29.16 -7.01 -6.05
CA ASP A 106 28.90 -5.57 -5.93
C ASP A 106 27.69 -5.09 -6.75
N ASP A 107 27.50 -5.66 -7.94
CA ASP A 107 26.46 -5.26 -8.89
C ASP A 107 25.72 -6.47 -9.51
N LEU A 108 25.69 -7.63 -8.83
CA LEU A 108 25.01 -8.83 -9.33
C LEU A 108 24.17 -9.54 -8.27
N CYS A 109 22.92 -9.87 -8.63
CA CYS A 109 22.03 -10.64 -7.77
C CYS A 109 22.09 -12.16 -8.06
N SER A 110 21.73 -12.96 -7.05
CA SER A 110 21.74 -14.42 -7.07
C SER A 110 20.83 -15.02 -8.16
N LYS A 111 19.71 -14.35 -8.49
CA LYS A 111 18.80 -14.81 -9.54
C LYS A 111 19.43 -14.70 -10.93
N CYS A 112 20.07 -13.57 -11.24
CA CYS A 112 20.78 -13.37 -12.50
C CYS A 112 22.02 -14.27 -12.61
N LEU A 113 22.76 -14.47 -11.51
CA LEU A 113 23.85 -15.46 -11.50
C LEU A 113 23.33 -16.86 -11.84
N ARG A 114 22.22 -17.29 -11.23
CA ARG A 114 21.62 -18.60 -11.49
C ARG A 114 21.15 -18.74 -12.94
N LYS A 115 20.52 -17.72 -13.54
CA LYS A 115 20.15 -17.70 -14.96
C LYS A 115 21.38 -17.88 -15.86
N LYS A 116 22.45 -17.13 -15.59
CA LYS A 116 23.72 -17.22 -16.33
C LYS A 116 24.31 -18.63 -16.24
N LEU A 117 24.30 -19.25 -15.07
CA LEU A 117 24.79 -20.62 -14.89
C LEU A 117 23.93 -21.68 -15.59
N ARG A 118 22.66 -21.38 -15.88
CA ARG A 118 21.75 -22.24 -16.64
C ARG A 118 21.75 -21.99 -18.15
N GLY A 119 22.54 -21.02 -18.63
CA GLY A 119 22.61 -20.68 -20.05
C GLY A 119 21.38 -19.93 -20.59
N GLU A 120 20.58 -19.34 -19.71
CA GLU A 120 19.45 -18.48 -20.08
C GLU A 120 19.97 -17.05 -20.31
N THR A 121 19.95 -16.55 -21.55
CA THR A 121 20.31 -15.16 -21.87
C THR A 121 19.16 -14.21 -21.56
N ASP A 122 19.49 -13.03 -21.03
CA ASP A 122 18.53 -11.97 -20.71
C ASP A 122 17.82 -11.49 -21.99
N GLY A 123 16.50 -11.65 -22.04
CA GLY A 123 15.61 -11.06 -23.06
C GLY A 123 15.16 -9.67 -22.65
#